data_AF-A0A1H3XN58-F1
#
_entry.id   AF-A0A1H3XN58-F1
#
_cell.length_a   1.000
_cell.length_b   1.000
_cell.length_c   1.000
_cell.angle_alpha   90.00
_cell.angle_beta   90.00
_cell.angle_gamma   90.00
#
_symmetry.space_group_name_H-M   'P 1'
#
loop_
_entity.id
_entity.type
_entity.pdbx_description
1 polymer ?
#
loop_
_entity_poly.entity_id
_entity_poly.type
_entity_poly.pdbx_seq_one_letter_code
_entity_poly.pdbx_strand_id
1 'polypeptide(L)'
;MHGEVHGVSSMWFWIRSLIITVLLSGLVYLLLFRPDFFNLEREQSNRAAEGLSSFYERIRGTIADIQLSDFVISLPDTSHRLTQQLQQRAMQVSPLAENWQGRETDRRFREGDTVKTKLEEYARAEGLELYWTLPRDYVVKHYFQTNGSMTAAISEVAAAIEPDFPSPILSYICHKERALVITDQPNSYVQQNCQLLSRR
;
A
#
# COMPACT_ATOMS: atom_id res chain seq x y z
N MET A 1 80.19 1.84 40.74
CA MET A 1 80.49 0.39 40.79
C MET A 1 79.28 -0.27 41.41
N HIS A 2 78.55 -1.24 40.89
CA HIS A 2 78.45 -2.08 39.68
C HIS A 2 76.93 -2.44 39.69
N GLY A 3 76.10 -2.26 38.67
CA GLY A 3 76.23 -2.85 37.35
C GLY A 3 76.04 -4.37 37.45
N GLU A 4 74.81 -4.88 37.51
CA GLU A 4 74.54 -6.24 37.00
C GLU A 4 73.09 -6.47 36.58
N VAL A 5 72.99 -6.82 35.30
CA VAL A 5 71.84 -7.17 34.50
C VAL A 5 71.69 -8.69 34.60
N HIS A 6 70.55 -9.20 35.07
CA HIS A 6 70.23 -10.62 34.93
C HIS A 6 68.94 -10.80 34.16
N GLY A 7 69.12 -11.32 32.94
CA GLY A 7 68.10 -11.49 31.92
C GLY A 7 67.05 -12.50 32.33
N VAL A 8 65.80 -12.09 32.21
CA VAL A 8 64.71 -13.03 31.96
C VAL A 8 65.05 -13.70 30.64
N SER A 9 65.34 -15.01 30.68
CA SER A 9 65.60 -15.83 29.50
C SER A 9 64.58 -15.47 28.42
N SER A 10 65.07 -14.90 27.30
CA SER A 10 64.26 -14.43 26.18
C SER A 10 63.27 -15.51 25.74
N MET A 11 63.66 -16.78 25.83
CA MET A 11 62.85 -17.94 25.52
C MET A 11 61.52 -18.02 26.31
N TRP A 12 61.50 -17.68 27.60
CA TRP A 12 60.31 -17.86 28.46
C TRP A 12 59.22 -16.82 28.17
N PHE A 13 59.62 -15.59 27.86
CA PHE A 13 58.70 -14.53 27.44
C PHE A 13 58.06 -14.87 26.09
N TRP A 14 58.86 -15.35 25.13
CA TRP A 14 58.39 -15.77 23.82
C TRP A 14 57.43 -16.98 23.89
N ILE A 15 57.70 -17.96 24.77
CA ILE A 15 56.81 -19.12 24.97
C ILE A 15 55.44 -18.68 25.53
N ARG A 16 55.41 -17.82 26.54
CA ARG A 16 54.13 -17.31 27.10
C ARG A 16 53.34 -16.50 26.08
N SER A 17 54.03 -15.67 25.30
CA SER A 17 53.39 -14.83 24.28
C SER A 17 52.81 -15.67 23.13
N LEU A 18 53.51 -16.72 22.70
CA LEU A 18 53.02 -17.66 21.68
C LEU A 18 51.74 -18.39 22.10
N ILE A 19 51.66 -18.83 23.36
CA ILE A 19 50.46 -19.52 23.89
C ILE A 19 49.24 -18.58 23.88
N ILE A 20 49.41 -17.34 24.32
CA ILE A 20 48.32 -16.34 24.32
C ILE A 20 47.88 -16.01 22.90
N THR A 21 48.83 -15.92 21.96
CA THR A 21 48.53 -15.63 20.55
C THR A 21 47.75 -16.77 19.90
N VAL A 22 48.08 -18.03 20.21
CA VAL A 22 47.32 -19.20 19.73
C VAL A 22 45.92 -19.26 20.34
N LEU A 23 45.76 -18.90 21.61
CA LEU A 23 44.45 -18.82 22.26
C LEU A 23 43.57 -17.71 21.65
N LEU A 24 44.12 -16.52 21.44
CA LEU A 24 43.40 -15.41 20.82
C LEU A 24 43.06 -15.70 19.35
N SER A 25 43.97 -16.30 18.60
CA SER A 25 43.69 -16.67 17.20
C SER A 25 42.63 -17.75 17.11
N GLY A 26 42.63 -18.73 18.02
CA GLY A 26 41.56 -19.73 18.14
C GLY A 26 40.21 -19.10 18.49
N LEU A 27 40.18 -18.14 19.42
CA LEU A 27 38.97 -17.41 19.78
C LEU A 27 38.42 -16.58 18.61
N VAL A 28 39.29 -15.89 17.87
CA VAL A 28 38.91 -15.12 16.68
C VAL A 28 38.41 -16.05 15.57
N TYR A 29 39.06 -17.19 15.36
CA TYR A 29 38.61 -18.20 14.40
C TYR A 29 37.22 -18.73 14.77
N LEU A 30 36.99 -19.03 16.05
CA LEU A 30 35.69 -19.48 16.54
C LEU A 30 34.62 -18.39 16.34
N LEU A 31 34.94 -17.13 16.63
CA LEU A 31 34.09 -15.96 16.39
C LEU A 31 33.70 -15.76 14.92
N LEU A 32 34.65 -15.89 14.00
CA LEU A 32 34.43 -15.64 12.58
C LEU A 32 33.71 -16.81 11.87
N PHE A 33 33.94 -18.04 12.32
CA PHE A 33 33.40 -19.25 11.66
C PHE A 33 32.21 -19.88 12.39
N ARG A 34 31.85 -19.41 13.60
CA ARG A 34 30.67 -19.85 14.36
C ARG A 34 29.94 -18.65 15.00
N PRO A 35 29.25 -17.83 14.19
CA PRO A 35 28.53 -16.65 14.68
C PRO A 35 27.41 -16.96 15.69
N ASP A 36 26.96 -18.22 15.76
CA ASP A 36 25.84 -18.63 16.62
C ASP A 36 26.17 -18.66 18.13
N PHE A 37 27.45 -18.62 18.53
CA PHE A 37 27.82 -18.66 19.95
C PHE A 37 27.56 -17.35 20.71
N PHE A 38 27.41 -16.21 20.00
CA PHE A 38 27.14 -14.91 20.62
C PHE A 38 25.65 -14.56 20.70
N ASN A 39 24.77 -15.39 20.11
CA ASN A 39 23.33 -15.24 20.25
C ASN A 39 22.86 -15.85 21.58
N LEU A 40 23.30 -15.26 22.69
CA LEU A 40 22.60 -15.36 23.96
C LEU A 40 21.37 -14.44 23.87
N GLU A 41 20.35 -14.89 23.12
CA GLU A 41 19.00 -14.33 23.19
C GLU A 41 18.52 -14.44 24.63
N ARG A 42 18.66 -13.34 25.39
CA ARG A 42 17.77 -13.09 26.52
C ARG A 42 16.42 -12.67 25.96
N GLU A 43 15.69 -13.62 25.39
CA GLU A 43 14.24 -13.54 25.36
C GLU A 43 13.72 -13.87 26.76
N GLN A 44 13.88 -12.93 27.70
CA GLN A 44 12.90 -12.83 28.78
C GLN A 44 11.80 -11.90 28.29
N SER A 45 10.96 -12.41 27.39
CA SER A 45 9.64 -11.82 27.18
C SER A 45 8.92 -11.86 28.53
N ASN A 46 8.74 -10.68 29.11
CA ASN A 46 8.09 -10.58 30.39
C ASN A 46 6.61 -10.93 30.17
N ARG A 47 6.07 -11.96 30.83
CA ARG A 47 4.68 -12.44 30.58
C ARG A 47 3.64 -11.32 30.70
N ALA A 48 3.93 -10.30 31.51
CA ALA A 48 3.11 -9.09 31.62
C ALA A 48 3.12 -8.23 30.34
N ALA A 49 4.27 -8.12 29.65
CA ALA A 49 4.39 -7.40 28.39
C ALA A 49 3.70 -8.16 27.24
N GLU A 50 3.81 -9.49 27.21
CA GLU A 50 3.15 -10.32 26.19
C GLU A 50 1.61 -10.29 26.31
N GLY A 51 1.09 -10.32 27.54
CA GLY A 51 -0.34 -10.15 27.82
C GLY A 51 -0.86 -8.75 27.47
N LEU A 52 -0.05 -7.71 27.67
CA LEU A 52 -0.42 -6.34 27.34
C LEU A 52 -0.37 -6.09 25.82
N SER A 53 0.67 -6.56 25.13
CA SER A 53 0.80 -6.46 23.67
C SER A 53 -0.35 -7.18 22.96
N SER A 54 -0.66 -8.42 23.36
CA SER A 54 -1.78 -9.18 22.79
C SER A 54 -3.15 -8.54 23.07
N PHE A 55 -3.31 -7.90 24.23
CA PHE A 55 -4.50 -7.11 24.55
C PHE A 55 -4.64 -5.88 23.65
N TYR A 56 -3.56 -5.11 23.44
CA TYR A 56 -3.57 -3.96 22.55
C TYR A 56 -3.77 -4.35 21.09
N GLU A 57 -3.19 -5.47 20.62
CA GLU A 57 -3.45 -6.01 19.27
C GLU A 57 -4.92 -6.37 19.08
N ARG A 58 -5.53 -7.05 20.07
CA ARG A 58 -6.95 -7.44 20.02
C ARG A 58 -7.88 -6.23 20.07
N ILE A 59 -7.63 -5.27 20.96
CA ILE A 59 -8.44 -4.06 21.08
C ILE A 59 -8.27 -3.16 19.84
N ARG A 60 -7.04 -2.96 19.38
CA ARG A 60 -6.77 -2.16 18.18
C ARG A 60 -7.45 -2.78 16.97
N GLY A 61 -7.40 -4.11 16.82
CA GLY A 61 -8.13 -4.82 15.78
C GLY A 61 -9.65 -4.62 15.87
N THR A 62 -10.22 -4.77 17.06
CA THR A 62 -11.68 -4.72 17.26
C THR A 62 -12.25 -3.30 17.13
N ILE A 63 -11.59 -2.28 17.70
CA ILE A 63 -12.04 -0.88 17.61
C ILE A 63 -11.86 -0.34 16.19
N ALA A 64 -10.74 -0.66 15.52
CA ALA A 64 -10.53 -0.27 14.13
C ALA A 64 -11.58 -0.91 13.22
N ASP A 65 -11.86 -2.20 13.38
CA ASP A 65 -12.83 -2.92 12.54
C ASP A 65 -14.27 -2.37 12.71
N ILE A 66 -14.70 -2.09 13.94
CA ILE A 66 -16.02 -1.47 14.21
C ILE A 66 -16.09 -0.07 13.58
N GLN A 67 -15.07 0.78 13.77
CA GLN A 67 -15.04 2.13 13.19
C GLN A 67 -14.83 2.17 11.67
N LEU A 68 -14.31 1.12 11.04
CA LEU A 68 -14.27 1.01 9.59
C LEU A 68 -15.62 0.57 9.02
N SER A 69 -16.31 -0.35 9.70
CA SER A 69 -17.59 -0.90 9.23
C SER A 69 -18.68 0.16 9.00
N ASP A 70 -18.71 1.22 9.81
CA ASP A 70 -19.69 2.30 9.69
C ASP A 70 -19.53 3.14 8.40
N PHE A 71 -18.35 3.10 7.77
CA PHE A 71 -18.03 3.94 6.60
C PHE A 71 -17.74 3.15 5.33
N VAL A 72 -17.97 1.83 5.36
CA VAL A 72 -17.77 0.94 4.21
C VAL A 72 -19.10 0.30 3.84
N ILE A 73 -19.59 0.61 2.64
CA ILE A 73 -20.84 0.07 2.11
C ILE A 73 -20.49 -1.09 1.19
N SER A 74 -21.04 -2.28 1.46
CA SER A 74 -20.89 -3.43 0.56
C SER A 74 -21.78 -3.27 -0.67
N LEU A 75 -21.20 -3.49 -1.85
CA LEU A 75 -21.88 -3.42 -3.14
C LEU A 75 -21.85 -4.79 -3.83
N PRO A 76 -22.87 -5.10 -4.66
CA PRO A 76 -22.81 -6.28 -5.51
C PRO A 76 -21.73 -6.11 -6.59
N ASP A 77 -20.99 -7.17 -6.89
CA ASP A 77 -20.06 -7.19 -8.01
C ASP A 77 -20.84 -7.13 -9.34
N THR A 78 -20.50 -6.17 -10.19
CA THR A 78 -21.09 -5.96 -11.52
C THR A 78 -20.09 -6.12 -12.65
N SER A 79 -18.87 -6.61 -12.37
CA SER A 79 -17.77 -6.76 -13.33
C SER A 79 -18.13 -7.62 -14.54
N HIS A 80 -18.98 -8.64 -14.35
CA HIS A 80 -19.44 -9.53 -15.43
C HIS A 80 -20.30 -8.84 -16.49
N ARG A 81 -20.95 -7.72 -16.14
CA ARG A 81 -21.83 -6.96 -17.05
C ARG A 81 -21.13 -5.78 -17.70
N LEU A 82 -19.95 -5.40 -17.21
CA LEU A 82 -19.24 -4.19 -17.61
C LEU A 82 -19.07 -4.09 -19.13
N THR A 83 -18.59 -5.16 -19.77
CA THR A 83 -18.38 -5.19 -21.22
C THR A 83 -19.68 -4.99 -21.99
N GLN A 84 -20.75 -5.68 -21.60
CA GLN A 84 -22.04 -5.55 -22.26
C GLN A 84 -22.59 -4.12 -22.12
N GLN A 85 -22.50 -3.53 -20.94
CA GLN A 85 -23.03 -2.18 -20.70
C GLN A 85 -22.25 -1.11 -21.48
N LEU A 86 -20.91 -1.21 -21.50
CA LEU A 86 -20.06 -0.32 -22.29
C LEU A 86 -20.40 -0.40 -23.79
N GLN A 87 -20.51 -1.61 -24.34
CA GLN A 87 -20.89 -1.81 -25.74
C GLN A 87 -22.27 -1.23 -26.06
N GLN A 88 -23.25 -1.45 -25.19
CA GLN A 88 -24.60 -0.87 -25.35
C GLN A 88 -24.56 0.65 -25.32
N ARG A 89 -23.74 1.24 -24.44
CA ARG A 89 -23.59 2.68 -24.32
C ARG A 89 -22.93 3.28 -25.56
N ALA A 90 -21.88 2.66 -26.11
CA ALA A 90 -21.23 3.10 -27.35
C ALA A 90 -22.21 3.25 -28.52
N MET A 91 -23.30 2.46 -28.55
CA MET A 91 -24.33 2.56 -29.59
C MET A 91 -25.29 3.74 -29.39
N GLN A 92 -25.34 4.32 -28.19
CA GLN A 92 -26.31 5.35 -27.80
C GLN A 92 -25.71 6.75 -27.71
N VAL A 93 -24.38 6.88 -27.68
CA VAL A 93 -23.69 8.15 -27.45
C VAL A 93 -22.69 8.46 -28.55
N SER A 94 -22.47 9.76 -28.79
CA SER A 94 -21.35 10.20 -29.63
C SER A 94 -20.04 10.15 -28.85
N PRO A 95 -18.93 9.66 -29.44
CA PRO A 95 -17.63 9.65 -28.80
C PRO A 95 -17.17 11.03 -28.30
N LEU A 96 -16.37 11.02 -27.24
CA LEU A 96 -15.57 12.17 -26.80
C LEU A 96 -14.37 12.38 -27.74
N ALA A 97 -13.79 13.59 -27.69
CA ALA A 97 -12.48 13.81 -28.28
C ALA A 97 -11.41 13.00 -27.53
N GLU A 98 -10.43 12.46 -28.24
CA GLU A 98 -9.37 11.60 -27.66
C GLU A 98 -8.49 12.32 -26.62
N ASN A 99 -8.43 13.65 -26.66
CA ASN A 99 -7.68 14.46 -25.70
C ASN A 99 -8.57 15.02 -24.57
N TRP A 100 -9.82 14.56 -24.47
CA TRP A 100 -10.75 15.04 -23.47
C TRP A 100 -10.31 14.61 -22.06
N GLN A 101 -10.30 15.55 -21.12
CA GLN A 101 -9.92 15.29 -19.72
C GLN A 101 -11.01 15.73 -18.73
N GLY A 102 -11.98 16.51 -19.20
CA GLY A 102 -12.99 17.16 -18.39
C GLY A 102 -12.64 18.59 -18.00
N ARG A 103 -13.55 19.24 -17.29
CA ARG A 103 -13.40 20.62 -16.86
C ARG A 103 -12.49 20.72 -15.64
N GLU A 104 -11.63 21.73 -15.64
CA GLU A 104 -10.86 22.14 -14.48
C GLU A 104 -11.79 22.79 -13.45
N THR A 105 -12.01 22.11 -12.33
CA THR A 105 -12.92 22.58 -11.28
C THR A 105 -12.64 21.91 -9.94
N ASP A 106 -13.11 22.54 -8.88
CA ASP A 106 -13.03 22.01 -7.51
C ASP A 106 -14.18 21.02 -7.29
N ARG A 107 -13.86 19.74 -7.14
CA ARG A 107 -14.83 18.69 -6.79
C ARG A 107 -14.75 18.41 -5.30
N ARG A 108 -15.88 18.50 -4.60
CA ARG A 108 -15.97 18.56 -3.14
C ARG A 108 -16.76 17.38 -2.57
N PHE A 109 -16.12 16.60 -1.72
CA PHE A 109 -16.69 15.46 -1.06
C PHE A 109 -16.99 15.84 0.38
N ARG A 110 -18.28 15.90 0.77
CA ARG A 110 -18.67 16.30 2.13
C ARG A 110 -18.84 15.08 3.02
N GLU A 111 -18.72 15.30 4.32
CA GLU A 111 -18.98 14.27 5.32
C GLU A 111 -20.38 13.66 5.14
N GLY A 112 -20.45 12.33 5.19
CA GLY A 112 -21.69 11.57 5.01
C GLY A 112 -22.08 11.29 3.54
N ASP A 113 -21.46 11.97 2.57
CA ASP A 113 -21.60 11.58 1.16
C ASP A 113 -20.93 10.22 0.92
N THR A 114 -21.34 9.50 -0.14
CA THR A 114 -20.56 8.36 -0.63
C THR A 114 -19.69 8.76 -1.82
N VAL A 115 -18.49 8.18 -1.88
CA VAL A 115 -17.49 8.47 -2.91
C VAL A 115 -18.04 8.16 -4.31
N LYS A 116 -18.63 6.97 -4.49
CA LYS A 116 -19.26 6.57 -5.75
C LYS A 116 -20.34 7.55 -6.18
N THR A 117 -21.26 7.91 -5.27
CA THR A 117 -22.39 8.80 -5.59
C THR A 117 -21.91 10.17 -6.07
N LYS A 118 -20.90 10.74 -5.41
CA LYS A 118 -20.36 12.04 -5.81
C LYS A 118 -19.60 11.98 -7.13
N LEU A 119 -18.83 10.93 -7.37
CA LEU A 119 -18.18 10.74 -8.67
C LEU A 119 -19.21 10.55 -9.79
N GLU A 120 -20.31 9.84 -9.56
CA GLU A 120 -21.42 9.73 -10.52
C GLU A 120 -22.06 11.09 -10.82
N GLU A 121 -22.31 11.91 -9.80
CA GLU A 121 -22.83 13.27 -9.97
C GLU A 121 -21.89 14.13 -10.85
N TYR A 122 -20.58 14.09 -10.58
CA TYR A 122 -19.59 14.83 -11.35
C TYR A 122 -19.45 14.31 -12.79
N ALA A 123 -19.42 12.99 -12.97
CA ALA A 123 -19.40 12.37 -14.29
C ALA A 123 -20.62 12.81 -15.11
N ARG A 124 -21.82 12.74 -14.52
CA ARG A 124 -23.07 13.12 -15.19
C ARG A 124 -23.11 14.62 -15.54
N ALA A 125 -22.58 15.48 -14.67
CA ALA A 125 -22.45 16.91 -14.92
C ALA A 125 -21.51 17.26 -16.09
N GLU A 126 -20.68 16.31 -16.53
CA GLU A 126 -19.82 16.43 -17.72
C GLU A 126 -20.29 15.51 -18.88
N GLY A 127 -21.48 14.91 -18.74
CA GLY A 127 -22.08 14.06 -19.74
C GLY A 127 -21.39 12.71 -19.90
N LEU A 128 -20.80 12.18 -18.83
CA LEU A 128 -20.29 10.81 -18.75
C LEU A 128 -21.13 9.95 -17.81
N GLU A 129 -20.93 8.64 -17.90
CA GLU A 129 -21.43 7.67 -16.94
C GLU A 129 -20.26 6.99 -16.22
N LEU A 130 -20.40 6.81 -14.91
CA LEU A 130 -19.42 6.09 -14.11
C LEU A 130 -19.86 4.62 -13.99
N TYR A 131 -18.94 3.73 -14.34
CA TYR A 131 -19.04 2.29 -14.13
C TYR A 131 -18.18 1.92 -12.94
N TRP A 132 -18.82 1.81 -11.78
CA TRP A 132 -18.20 1.38 -10.52
C TRP A 132 -18.43 -0.11 -10.32
N THR A 133 -17.37 -0.90 -10.48
CA THR A 133 -17.44 -2.38 -10.33
C THR A 133 -16.84 -2.90 -9.04
N LEU A 134 -16.28 -2.00 -8.21
CA LEU A 134 -15.69 -2.39 -6.94
C LEU A 134 -16.76 -2.95 -5.99
N PRO A 135 -16.43 -3.99 -5.20
CA PRO A 135 -17.37 -4.63 -4.27
C PRO A 135 -17.76 -3.77 -3.07
N ARG A 136 -17.24 -2.54 -2.97
CA ARG A 136 -17.49 -1.64 -1.84
C ARG A 136 -17.53 -0.19 -2.31
N ASP A 137 -18.18 0.66 -1.52
CA ASP A 137 -18.16 2.13 -1.60
C ASP A 137 -17.85 2.69 -0.20
N TYR A 138 -17.41 3.94 -0.14
CA TYR A 138 -16.91 4.56 1.08
C TYR A 138 -17.71 5.80 1.42
N VAL A 139 -18.09 5.93 2.69
CA VAL A 139 -18.67 7.14 3.25
C VAL A 139 -17.53 8.08 3.62
N VAL A 140 -17.64 9.32 3.18
CA VAL A 140 -16.65 10.36 3.43
C VAL A 140 -16.65 10.71 4.93
N LYS A 141 -15.52 10.47 5.60
CA LYS A 141 -15.34 10.77 7.04
C LYS A 141 -15.11 12.25 7.30
N HIS A 142 -14.31 12.88 6.46
CA HIS A 142 -13.95 14.29 6.57
C HIS A 142 -14.01 14.93 5.21
N TYR A 143 -14.44 16.19 5.17
CA TYR A 143 -14.46 16.97 3.94
C TYR A 143 -13.10 16.90 3.23
N PHE A 144 -13.13 16.61 1.93
CA PHE A 144 -11.98 16.75 1.07
C PHE A 144 -12.38 17.28 -0.30
N GLN A 145 -11.40 17.75 -1.05
CA GLN A 145 -11.60 18.25 -2.39
C GLN A 145 -10.48 17.78 -3.30
N THR A 146 -10.83 17.48 -4.55
CA THR A 146 -9.88 17.21 -5.63
C THR A 146 -9.91 18.40 -6.57
N ASN A 147 -8.73 18.92 -6.90
CA ASN A 147 -8.58 20.05 -7.82
C ASN A 147 -8.04 19.50 -9.14
N GLY A 148 -8.75 19.73 -10.24
CA GLY A 148 -8.27 19.30 -11.54
C GLY A 148 -9.37 18.97 -12.54
N SER A 149 -8.98 18.21 -13.56
CA SER A 149 -9.89 17.62 -14.55
C SER A 149 -10.69 16.45 -13.99
N MET A 150 -11.69 15.97 -14.74
CA MET A 150 -12.50 14.82 -14.32
C MET A 150 -11.66 13.54 -14.29
N THR A 151 -10.76 13.36 -15.25
CA THR A 151 -9.86 12.21 -15.29
C THR A 151 -8.85 12.23 -14.14
N ALA A 152 -8.39 13.41 -13.72
CA ALA A 152 -7.53 13.56 -12.55
C ALA A 152 -8.27 13.20 -11.25
N ALA A 153 -9.51 13.69 -11.08
CA ALA A 153 -10.32 13.38 -9.89
C ALA A 153 -10.57 11.87 -9.74
N ILE A 154 -10.87 11.19 -10.85
CA ILE A 154 -11.11 9.74 -10.85
C ILE A 154 -9.85 8.95 -10.48
N SER A 155 -8.68 9.29 -11.04
CA SER A 155 -7.44 8.58 -10.73
C SER A 155 -6.95 8.89 -9.31
N GLU A 156 -7.17 10.10 -8.82
CA GLU A 156 -6.85 10.48 -7.44
C GLU A 156 -7.70 9.70 -6.43
N VAL A 157 -9.01 9.59 -6.66
CA VAL A 157 -9.90 8.81 -5.80
C VAL A 157 -9.57 7.33 -5.86
N ALA A 158 -9.36 6.76 -7.05
CA ALA A 158 -8.98 5.35 -7.21
C ALA A 158 -7.72 5.02 -6.40
N ALA A 159 -6.68 5.85 -6.50
CA ALA A 159 -5.45 5.68 -5.74
C ALA A 159 -5.61 5.93 -4.23
N ALA A 160 -6.58 6.75 -3.81
CA ALA A 160 -6.85 6.99 -2.40
C ALA A 160 -7.51 5.79 -1.71
N ILE A 161 -8.38 5.06 -2.43
CA ILE A 161 -9.08 3.89 -1.89
C ILE A 161 -8.35 2.57 -2.19
N GLU A 162 -7.35 2.56 -3.07
CA GLU A 162 -6.56 1.37 -3.44
C GLU A 162 -6.02 0.54 -2.26
N PRO A 163 -5.50 1.13 -1.17
CA PRO A 163 -4.98 0.35 -0.04
C PRO A 163 -6.00 -0.57 0.65
N ASP A 164 -7.30 -0.31 0.47
CA ASP A 164 -8.38 -1.08 1.08
C ASP A 164 -8.76 -2.33 0.26
N PHE A 165 -8.10 -2.57 -0.88
CA PHE A 165 -8.38 -3.66 -1.79
C PHE A 165 -7.17 -4.62 -1.92
N PRO A 166 -7.42 -5.93 -2.05
CA PRO A 166 -6.35 -6.91 -2.22
C PRO A 166 -5.74 -6.89 -3.63
N SER A 167 -6.44 -6.29 -4.60
CA SER A 167 -6.02 -6.18 -5.99
C SER A 167 -5.93 -4.70 -6.40
N PRO A 168 -5.01 -4.33 -7.29
CA PRO A 168 -4.85 -2.95 -7.74
C PRO A 168 -6.15 -2.42 -8.35
N ILE A 169 -6.53 -1.21 -7.97
CA ILE A 169 -7.67 -0.53 -8.58
C ILE A 169 -7.20 0.20 -9.82
N LEU A 170 -7.86 -0.09 -10.93
CA LEU A 170 -7.60 0.53 -12.22
C LEU A 170 -8.74 1.49 -12.54
N SER A 171 -8.37 2.65 -13.08
CA SER A 171 -9.32 3.63 -13.55
C SER A 171 -9.09 3.95 -15.03
N TYR A 172 -10.18 4.07 -15.79
CA TYR A 172 -10.12 4.25 -17.24
C TYR A 172 -11.09 5.35 -17.72
N ILE A 173 -10.71 5.98 -18.82
CA ILE A 173 -11.61 6.77 -19.67
C ILE A 173 -11.87 6.02 -20.98
N CYS A 174 -13.14 5.77 -21.27
CA CYS A 174 -13.60 5.14 -22.50
C CYS A 174 -14.25 6.22 -23.38
N HIS A 175 -13.48 6.79 -24.31
CA HIS A 175 -13.92 7.94 -25.11
C HIS A 175 -15.13 7.62 -25.99
N LYS A 176 -15.18 6.43 -26.60
CA LYS A 176 -16.28 6.00 -27.47
C LYS A 176 -17.60 5.86 -26.71
N GLU A 177 -17.52 5.35 -25.49
CA GLU A 177 -18.65 5.09 -24.60
C GLU A 177 -19.03 6.33 -23.76
N ARG A 178 -18.28 7.43 -23.79
CA ARG A 178 -18.44 8.53 -22.82
C ARG A 178 -18.56 8.01 -21.38
N ALA A 179 -17.63 7.14 -20.99
CA ALA A 179 -17.70 6.39 -19.75
C ALA A 179 -16.39 6.45 -18.97
N LEU A 180 -16.51 6.53 -17.65
CA LEU A 180 -15.43 6.35 -16.70
C LEU A 180 -15.59 4.97 -16.06
N VAL A 181 -14.51 4.24 -15.90
CA VAL A 181 -14.55 2.89 -15.31
C VAL A 181 -13.61 2.86 -14.11
N ILE A 182 -14.08 2.30 -12.99
CA ILE A 182 -13.26 1.95 -11.83
C ILE A 182 -13.50 0.47 -11.53
N THR A 183 -12.42 -0.31 -11.53
CA THR A 183 -12.45 -1.78 -11.40
C THR A 183 -11.21 -2.31 -10.68
N ASP A 184 -11.38 -3.35 -9.88
CA ASP A 184 -10.31 -4.17 -9.29
C ASP A 184 -10.08 -5.48 -10.07
N GLN A 185 -10.89 -5.73 -11.11
CA GLN A 185 -10.80 -6.90 -11.98
C GLN A 185 -10.32 -6.53 -13.39
N PRO A 186 -9.42 -7.34 -14.00
CA PRO A 186 -9.00 -7.13 -15.38
C PRO A 186 -10.16 -7.39 -16.35
N ASN A 187 -10.33 -6.50 -17.33
CA ASN A 187 -11.34 -6.65 -18.38
C ASN A 187 -10.70 -6.37 -19.76
N SER A 188 -10.72 -7.37 -20.65
CA SER A 188 -10.06 -7.29 -21.96
C SER A 188 -10.66 -6.22 -22.87
N TYR A 189 -11.99 -6.00 -22.80
CA TYR A 189 -12.64 -4.96 -23.59
C TYR A 189 -12.16 -3.57 -23.15
N VAL A 190 -12.11 -3.31 -21.85
CA VAL A 190 -11.66 -2.02 -21.29
C VAL A 190 -10.20 -1.76 -21.62
N GLN A 191 -9.34 -2.77 -21.48
CA GLN A 191 -7.91 -2.66 -21.81
C GLN A 191 -7.64 -2.34 -23.28
N GLN A 192 -8.50 -2.79 -24.19
CA GLN A 192 -8.33 -2.58 -25.63
C GLN A 192 -8.98 -1.29 -26.14
N ASN A 193 -10.05 -0.83 -25.51
CA ASN A 193 -10.88 0.27 -26.02
C ASN A 193 -10.83 1.55 -25.18
N CYS A 194 -10.24 1.49 -23.98
CA CYS A 194 -10.19 2.60 -23.06
C CYS A 194 -8.74 2.97 -22.69
N GLN A 195 -8.54 4.23 -22.32
CA GLN A 195 -7.24 4.71 -21.86
C GLN A 195 -7.14 4.59 -20.34
N LEU A 196 -6.07 3.96 -19.87
CA LEU A 196 -5.74 3.88 -18.45
C LEU A 196 -5.41 5.28 -17.91
N LEU A 197 -6.01 5.61 -16.76
CA LEU A 197 -5.74 6.84 -16.03
C LEU A 197 -4.74 6.53 -14.91
N SER A 198 -3.60 7.22 -14.94
CA SER A 198 -2.59 7.15 -13.88
C SER A 198 -2.60 8.45 -13.10
N ARG A 199 -2.34 8.36 -11.78
CA ARG A 199 -1.93 9.52 -10.99
C ARG A 199 -0.63 10.04 -11.60
N ARG A 200 -0.58 11.33 -11.97
CA ARG A 200 0.65 12.04 -12.34
C ARG A 200 1.17 12.80 -11.13
#